data_AF-A0A6N9V7H0-F1
#
_entry.id   AF-A0A6N9V7H0-F1
#
_cell.length_a   1.000
_cell.length_b   1.000
_cell.length_c   1.000
_cell.angle_alpha   90.00
_cell.angle_beta   90.00
_cell.angle_gamma   90.00
#
_symmetry.space_group_name_H-M   'P 1'
#
loop_
_entity.id
_entity.type
_entity.pdbx_description
1 polymer ?
#
loop_
_entity_poly.entity_id
_entity_poly.type
_entity_poly.pdbx_seq_one_letter_code
_entity_poly.pdbx_strand_id
1 'polypeptide(L)'
;MSAKKTSASHADVALQVRQVEKALRTTYEDLLDVGDLEGKPEQERTPRLLSRALTAQAVRMVTGWTPQEAAYTVIDGMADQGIDAIAVVEKPEKHVYLVQAKWSAHGRASSDRSAVQELLTGLRLIDDEDFA
;
A
#
# COMPACT_ATOMS: atom_id res chain seq x y z
N MET A 1 -18.53 -25.67 26.24
CA MET A 1 -17.11 -25.62 25.83
C MET A 1 -16.99 -24.95 24.46
N SER A 2 -16.77 -23.63 24.35
CA SER A 2 -16.48 -22.99 23.03
C SER A 2 -15.88 -21.57 23.13
N ALA A 3 -14.99 -21.31 24.09
CA ALA A 3 -14.33 -20.00 24.23
C ALA A 3 -12.83 -20.02 23.84
N LYS A 4 -12.25 -21.20 23.59
CA LYS A 4 -10.80 -21.36 23.44
C LYS A 4 -10.28 -21.27 22.00
N LYS A 5 -11.17 -21.36 20.98
CA LYS A 5 -10.79 -21.32 19.56
C LYS A 5 -10.60 -19.89 19.00
N THR A 6 -11.34 -18.92 19.51
CA THR A 6 -11.37 -17.55 18.97
C THR A 6 -10.18 -16.69 19.40
N SER A 7 -9.61 -16.94 20.59
CA SER A 7 -8.46 -16.16 21.09
C SER A 7 -7.14 -16.55 20.41
N ALA A 8 -6.97 -17.83 20.07
CA ALA A 8 -5.80 -18.32 19.35
C ALA A 8 -5.73 -17.70 17.94
N SER A 9 -6.84 -17.67 17.21
CA SER A 9 -6.88 -17.10 15.86
C SER A 9 -6.55 -15.60 15.82
N HIS A 10 -6.96 -14.83 16.84
CA HIS A 10 -6.60 -13.41 16.93
C HIS A 10 -5.14 -13.18 17.29
N ALA A 11 -4.57 -14.01 18.18
CA ALA A 11 -3.15 -13.96 18.51
C ALA A 11 -2.28 -14.31 17.29
N ASP A 12 -2.73 -15.24 16.45
CA ASP A 12 -2.07 -15.63 15.21
C ASP A 12 -2.07 -14.47 14.19
N VAL A 13 -3.21 -13.80 13.99
CA VAL A 13 -3.31 -12.62 13.10
C VAL A 13 -2.39 -11.49 13.59
N ALA A 14 -2.37 -11.20 14.88
CA ALA A 14 -1.48 -10.17 15.44
C ALA A 14 0.01 -10.51 15.27
N LEU A 15 0.37 -11.81 15.31
CA LEU A 15 1.73 -12.25 15.00
C LEU A 15 2.06 -12.06 13.51
N GLN A 16 1.15 -12.48 12.62
CA GLN A 16 1.32 -12.36 11.17
C GLN A 16 1.47 -10.89 10.74
N VAL A 17 0.62 -10.00 11.26
CA VAL A 17 0.70 -8.56 10.95
C VAL A 17 2.05 -7.99 11.37
N ARG A 18 2.57 -8.35 12.55
CA ARG A 18 3.92 -7.94 12.99
C ARG A 18 5.04 -8.48 12.12
N GLN A 19 4.90 -9.69 11.60
CA GLN A 19 5.88 -10.28 10.67
C GLN A 19 5.87 -9.55 9.32
N VAL A 20 4.68 -9.24 8.80
CA VAL A 20 4.52 -8.44 7.57
C VAL A 20 5.09 -7.04 7.76
N GLU A 21 4.76 -6.36 8.86
CA GLU A 21 5.32 -5.04 9.18
C GLU A 21 6.85 -5.06 9.16
N LYS A 22 7.46 -6.02 9.86
CA LYS A 22 8.92 -6.17 9.90
C LYS A 22 9.50 -6.37 8.50
N ALA A 23 8.87 -7.20 7.68
CA ALA A 23 9.32 -7.47 6.31
C ALA A 23 9.22 -6.22 5.44
N LEU A 24 8.11 -5.46 5.53
CA LEU A 24 7.90 -4.22 4.80
C LEU A 24 8.95 -3.17 5.16
N ARG A 25 9.19 -2.93 6.46
CA ARG A 25 10.23 -1.99 6.92
C ARG A 25 11.61 -2.36 6.42
N THR A 26 12.00 -3.63 6.63
CA THR A 26 13.31 -4.14 6.23
C THR A 26 13.54 -4.01 4.72
N THR A 27 12.47 -4.10 3.92
CA THR A 27 12.59 -4.11 2.46
C THR A 27 12.53 -2.71 1.86
N TYR A 28 11.74 -1.79 2.43
CA TYR A 28 11.36 -0.54 1.76
C TYR A 28 11.63 0.74 2.54
N GLU A 29 11.92 0.70 3.85
CA GLU A 29 12.03 1.93 4.65
C GLU A 29 13.09 2.90 4.11
N ASP A 30 14.21 2.37 3.60
CA ASP A 30 15.29 3.16 2.99
C ASP A 30 15.08 3.45 1.49
N LEU A 31 14.00 2.94 0.88
CA LEU A 31 13.72 3.06 -0.56
C LEU A 31 12.56 4.01 -0.88
N LEU A 32 11.75 4.36 0.11
CA LEU A 32 10.56 5.19 -0.06
C LEU A 32 10.85 6.65 0.27
N ASP A 33 10.22 7.56 -0.47
CA ASP A 33 10.17 8.96 -0.05
C ASP A 33 9.24 9.10 1.17
N VAL A 34 9.80 9.67 2.23
CA VAL A 34 9.13 9.95 3.50
C VAL A 34 9.42 11.38 3.98
N GLY A 35 9.91 12.26 3.10
CA GLY A 35 10.19 13.65 3.45
C GLY A 35 8.96 14.37 3.98
N ASP A 36 7.78 14.10 3.41
CA ASP A 36 6.50 14.65 3.88
C ASP A 36 6.09 14.16 5.28
N LEU A 37 6.70 13.09 5.80
CA LEU A 37 6.45 12.53 7.12
C LEU A 37 7.40 13.09 8.18
N GLU A 38 8.41 13.88 7.80
CA GLU A 38 9.36 14.44 8.74
C GLU A 38 8.66 15.34 9.77
N GLY A 39 9.02 15.18 11.05
CA GLY A 39 8.40 15.92 12.15
C GLY A 39 6.98 15.46 12.54
N LYS A 40 6.37 14.51 11.82
CA LYS A 40 5.09 13.93 12.25
C LYS A 40 5.26 12.99 13.45
N PRO A 41 4.27 12.92 14.36
CA PRO A 41 4.27 11.92 15.43
C PRO A 41 4.35 10.50 14.88
N GLU A 42 5.01 9.60 15.60
CA GLU A 42 5.20 8.21 15.16
C GLU A 42 3.88 7.48 14.88
N GLN A 43 2.81 7.83 15.62
CA GLN A 43 1.47 7.29 15.41
C GLN A 43 0.87 7.65 14.05
N GLU A 44 1.30 8.76 13.44
CA GLU A 44 0.90 9.17 12.09
C GLU A 44 1.91 8.72 11.03
N ARG A 45 3.21 8.78 11.35
CA ARG A 45 4.29 8.40 10.44
C ARG A 45 4.25 6.91 10.09
N THR A 46 4.18 6.04 11.09
CA THR A 46 4.23 4.58 10.90
C THR A 46 3.17 4.04 9.93
N PRO A 47 1.86 4.31 10.09
CA PRO A 47 0.86 3.76 9.18
C PRO A 47 0.97 4.29 7.75
N ARG A 48 1.47 5.53 7.56
CA ARG A 48 1.72 6.10 6.23
C ARG A 48 2.89 5.42 5.53
N LEU A 49 4.02 5.29 6.22
CA LEU A 49 5.19 4.54 5.73
C LEU A 49 4.80 3.10 5.36
N LEU A 50 4.06 2.41 6.22
CA LEU A 50 3.66 1.02 5.98
C LEU A 50 2.63 0.89 4.86
N SER A 51 1.77 1.87 4.64
CA SER A 51 0.87 1.88 3.47
C SER A 51 1.67 2.01 2.18
N ARG A 52 2.64 2.95 2.11
CA ARG A 52 3.57 3.08 0.97
C ARG A 52 4.37 1.82 0.71
N ALA A 53 4.93 1.20 1.76
CA ALA A 53 5.66 -0.05 1.64
C ALA A 53 4.78 -1.21 1.17
N LEU A 54 3.53 -1.28 1.64
CA LEU A 54 2.56 -2.27 1.19
C LEU A 54 2.19 -2.05 -0.29
N THR A 55 2.04 -0.81 -0.73
CA THR A 55 1.83 -0.46 -2.15
C THR A 55 2.99 -0.93 -3.02
N ALA A 56 4.24 -0.61 -2.65
CA ALA A 56 5.42 -1.09 -3.36
C ALA A 56 5.47 -2.63 -3.41
N GLN A 57 5.13 -3.29 -2.30
CA GLN A 57 5.07 -4.74 -2.25
C GLN A 57 4.00 -5.32 -3.19
N ALA A 58 2.84 -4.68 -3.31
CA ALA A 58 1.79 -5.10 -4.24
C ALA A 58 2.24 -4.95 -5.70
N VAL A 59 2.90 -3.84 -6.05
CA VAL A 59 3.51 -3.65 -7.38
C VAL A 59 4.51 -4.75 -7.67
N ARG A 60 5.44 -5.01 -6.75
CA ARG A 60 6.43 -6.08 -6.88
C ARG A 60 5.80 -7.46 -7.08
N MET A 61 4.67 -7.74 -6.45
CA MET A 61 3.98 -9.03 -6.61
C MET A 61 3.40 -9.22 -8.01
N VAL A 62 2.91 -8.16 -8.66
CA VAL A 62 2.31 -8.25 -9.99
C VAL A 62 3.31 -8.06 -11.14
N THR A 63 4.42 -7.35 -10.90
CA THR A 63 5.44 -7.08 -11.92
C THR A 63 6.67 -7.98 -11.83
N GLY A 64 6.97 -8.52 -10.64
CA GLY A 64 8.21 -9.24 -10.37
C GLY A 64 9.45 -8.34 -10.27
N TRP A 65 9.28 -7.01 -10.24
CA TRP A 65 10.39 -6.05 -10.16
C TRP A 65 11.18 -6.14 -8.84
N THR A 66 12.34 -5.50 -8.83
CA THR A 66 13.14 -5.32 -7.62
C THR A 66 12.40 -4.42 -6.60
N PRO A 67 12.75 -4.50 -5.30
CA PRO A 67 12.17 -3.60 -4.30
C PRO A 67 12.32 -2.12 -4.66
N GLN A 68 13.48 -1.73 -5.20
CA GLN A 68 13.76 -0.34 -5.58
C GLN A 68 12.91 0.12 -6.77
N GLU A 69 12.82 -0.68 -7.83
CA GLU A 69 11.94 -0.39 -8.98
C GLU A 69 10.48 -0.25 -8.55
N ALA A 70 10.01 -1.12 -7.66
CA ALA A 70 8.64 -1.03 -7.15
C ALA A 70 8.43 0.20 -6.24
N ALA A 71 9.41 0.54 -5.40
CA ALA A 71 9.33 1.74 -4.56
C ALA A 71 9.23 3.04 -5.38
N TYR A 72 9.91 3.12 -6.53
CA TYR A 72 9.83 4.29 -7.43
C TYR A 72 8.45 4.51 -8.06
N THR A 73 7.58 3.52 -8.06
CA THR A 73 6.21 3.67 -8.59
C THR A 73 5.24 4.27 -7.59
N VAL A 74 5.62 4.30 -6.31
CA VAL A 74 4.76 4.80 -5.24
C VAL A 74 4.67 6.32 -5.36
N ILE A 75 3.44 6.80 -5.38
CA ILE A 75 3.12 8.22 -5.44
C ILE A 75 2.75 8.63 -4.01
N ASP A 76 3.43 9.64 -3.49
CA ASP A 76 3.16 10.15 -2.15
C ASP A 76 2.24 11.38 -2.22
N GLY A 77 1.07 11.31 -1.60
CA GLY A 77 0.23 12.51 -1.56
C GLY A 77 -1.10 12.32 -0.87
N MET A 78 -1.64 13.41 -0.33
CA MET A 78 -3.06 13.49 0.05
C MET A 78 -3.98 13.70 -1.17
N ALA A 79 -3.40 13.91 -2.35
CA ALA A 79 -4.07 14.24 -3.60
C ALA A 79 -3.87 13.18 -4.68
N ASP A 80 -3.59 11.94 -4.26
CA ASP A 80 -3.35 10.79 -5.14
C ASP A 80 -4.65 10.23 -5.76
N GLN A 81 -5.81 10.79 -5.39
CA GLN A 81 -7.14 10.38 -5.86
C GLN A 81 -7.38 8.86 -5.72
N GLY A 82 -6.80 8.25 -4.68
CA GLY A 82 -6.90 6.81 -4.41
C GLY A 82 -5.94 5.93 -5.23
N ILE A 83 -4.98 6.51 -5.95
CA ILE A 83 -3.93 5.79 -6.69
C ILE A 83 -2.59 5.94 -5.96
N ASP A 84 -2.28 4.97 -5.10
CA ASP A 84 -1.02 4.97 -4.33
C ASP A 84 0.22 4.63 -5.19
N ALA A 85 0.06 3.97 -6.34
CA ALA A 85 1.15 3.72 -7.29
C ALA A 85 0.68 3.49 -8.74
N ILE A 86 1.57 3.84 -9.68
CA ILE A 86 1.41 3.56 -11.12
C ILE A 86 2.64 2.81 -11.63
N ALA A 87 2.45 1.56 -12.08
CA ALA A 87 3.51 0.76 -12.68
C ALA A 87 3.23 0.51 -14.17
N VAL A 88 4.11 1.01 -15.04
CA VAL A 88 4.04 0.83 -16.49
C VAL A 88 4.98 -0.30 -16.90
N VAL A 89 4.41 -1.44 -17.28
CA VAL A 89 5.15 -2.62 -17.74
C VAL A 89 5.16 -2.64 -19.26
N GLU A 90 6.35 -2.65 -19.87
CA GLU A 90 6.47 -2.64 -21.34
C GLU A 90 6.61 -4.03 -21.97
N LYS A 91 7.01 -5.04 -21.19
CA LYS A 91 7.30 -6.41 -21.66
C LYS A 91 6.95 -7.45 -20.58
N PRO A 92 6.60 -8.69 -20.97
CA PRO A 92 6.39 -9.16 -22.35
C PRO A 92 5.08 -8.63 -22.97
N GLU A 93 4.08 -8.31 -22.14
CA GLU A 93 2.83 -7.68 -22.57
C GLU A 93 2.67 -6.33 -21.87
N LYS A 94 2.24 -5.32 -22.62
CA LYS A 94 2.11 -3.95 -22.10
C LYS A 94 0.94 -3.86 -21.13
N HIS A 95 1.22 -3.48 -19.89
CA HIS A 95 0.21 -3.33 -18.84
C HIS A 95 0.51 -2.08 -18.01
N VAL A 96 -0.54 -1.39 -17.57
CA VAL A 96 -0.46 -0.36 -16.55
C VAL A 96 -1.19 -0.88 -15.32
N TYR A 97 -0.50 -0.93 -14.19
CA TYR A 97 -1.11 -1.25 -12.90
C TYR A 97 -1.34 0.02 -12.12
N LEU A 98 -2.60 0.27 -11.75
CA LEU A 98 -2.99 1.25 -10.75
C LEU A 98 -3.20 0.50 -9.44
N VAL A 99 -2.49 0.91 -8.40
CA VAL A 99 -2.49 0.19 -7.11
C VAL A 99 -3.02 1.12 -6.03
N GLN A 100 -3.90 0.58 -5.19
CA GLN A 100 -4.31 1.19 -3.94
C GLN A 100 -4.05 0.20 -2.80
N ALA A 101 -3.41 0.65 -1.72
CA ALA A 101 -3.17 -0.18 -0.54
C ALA A 101 -3.23 0.63 0.74
N LYS A 102 -3.77 0.01 1.79
CA LYS A 102 -3.94 0.63 3.10
C LYS A 102 -3.43 -0.29 4.19
N TRP A 103 -2.52 0.20 5.01
CA TRP A 103 -2.02 -0.55 6.16
C TRP A 103 -3.02 -0.54 7.33
N SER A 104 -3.06 -1.64 8.08
CA SER A 104 -3.70 -1.69 9.39
C SER A 104 -2.88 -2.57 10.33
N ALA A 105 -2.45 -1.99 11.46
CA ALA A 105 -1.78 -2.72 12.54
C ALA A 105 -2.61 -3.87 13.15
N HIS A 106 -3.91 -3.91 12.88
CA HIS A 106 -4.82 -4.96 13.31
C HIS A 106 -5.21 -5.96 12.20
N GLY A 107 -4.64 -5.84 11.00
CA GLY A 107 -5.02 -6.66 9.84
C GLY A 107 -6.48 -6.52 9.40
N ARG A 108 -7.09 -5.34 9.61
CA ARG A 108 -8.51 -5.06 9.34
C ARG A 108 -8.73 -3.91 8.35
N ALA A 109 -7.69 -3.53 7.60
CA ALA A 109 -7.86 -2.57 6.51
C ALA A 109 -8.80 -3.20 5.48
N SER A 110 -9.88 -2.49 5.15
CA SER A 110 -10.88 -2.94 4.18
C SER A 110 -10.82 -2.09 2.92
N SER A 111 -10.94 -2.74 1.77
CA SER A 111 -11.27 -2.10 0.49
C SER A 111 -12.80 -1.95 0.42
N ASP A 112 -13.34 -1.06 1.24
CA ASP A 112 -14.78 -0.80 1.25
C ASP A 112 -15.23 -0.03 -0.01
N ARG A 113 -16.55 0.22 -0.10
CA ARG A 113 -17.12 0.91 -1.27
C ARG A 113 -16.48 2.28 -1.53
N SER A 114 -16.17 3.03 -0.47
CA SER A 114 -15.51 4.34 -0.59
C SER A 114 -14.12 4.19 -1.20
N ALA A 115 -13.29 3.28 -0.67
CA ALA A 115 -11.95 3.06 -1.18
C ALA A 115 -11.95 2.58 -2.65
N VAL A 116 -12.93 1.76 -3.05
CA VAL A 116 -13.06 1.37 -4.47
C VAL A 116 -13.51 2.55 -5.33
N GLN A 117 -14.40 3.39 -4.81
CA GLN A 117 -14.90 4.55 -5.53
C GLN A 117 -13.84 5.64 -5.69
N GLU A 118 -12.94 5.81 -4.73
CA GLU A 118 -11.77 6.69 -4.82
C GLU A 118 -10.86 6.26 -5.98
N LEU A 119 -10.39 5.00 -5.97
CA LEU A 119 -9.59 4.45 -7.07
C LEU A 119 -10.27 4.58 -8.45
N LEU A 120 -11.58 4.31 -8.54
CA LEU A 120 -12.35 4.49 -9.78
C LEU A 120 -12.44 5.96 -10.21
N THR A 121 -12.47 6.89 -9.27
CA THR A 121 -12.48 8.33 -9.55
C THR A 121 -11.13 8.74 -10.10
N GLY A 122 -10.02 8.33 -9.48
CA GLY A 122 -8.68 8.56 -10.01
C GLY A 122 -8.50 8.00 -11.43
N LEU A 123 -8.98 6.78 -11.69
CA LEU A 123 -8.94 6.19 -13.04
C LEU A 123 -9.73 7.02 -14.06
N ARG A 124 -10.89 7.55 -13.69
CA ARG A 124 -11.70 8.39 -14.59
C ARG A 124 -11.01 9.70 -14.93
N LEU A 125 -10.34 10.34 -13.96
CA LEU A 125 -9.56 11.56 -14.24
C LEU A 125 -8.47 11.30 -15.29
N ILE A 126 -7.81 10.14 -15.23
CA ILE A 126 -6.83 9.72 -16.24
C ILE A 126 -7.50 9.51 -17.60
N ASP A 127 -8.64 8.82 -17.64
CA ASP A 127 -9.39 8.51 -18.87
C ASP A 127 -9.97 9.76 -19.54
N ASP A 128 -10.45 10.72 -18.74
CA ASP A 128 -11.01 12.00 -19.19
C ASP A 128 -9.93 13.04 -19.52
N GLU A 129 -8.64 12.72 -19.32
CA GLU A 129 -7.50 13.65 -19.44
C GLU A 129 -7.64 14.92 -18.57
N ASP A 130 -8.31 14.80 -17.42
CA ASP A 130 -8.51 15.90 -16.46
C ASP A 130 -7.37 15.94 -15.44
N PHE A 131 -6.36 16.77 -15.73
CA PHE A 131 -5.14 16.93 -14.93
C PHE A 131 -5.13 18.21 -14.08
N ALA A 132 -6.28 18.87 -13.93
CA ALA A 132 -6.41 20.21 -13.34
C ALA A 132 -6.30 20.24 -11.81
#